data_AF-A0A2S1EPZ0-F1
#
_entry.id   AF-A0A2S1EPZ0-F1
#
_cell.length_a   1.000
_cell.length_b   1.000
_cell.length_c   1.000
_cell.angle_alpha   90.00
_cell.angle_beta   90.00
_cell.angle_gamma   90.00
#
_symmetry.space_group_name_H-M   'P 1'
#
loop_
_entity.id
_entity.type
_entity.pdbx_description
1 polymer ?
#
loop_
_entity_poly.entity_id
_entity_poly.type
_entity_poly.pdbx_seq_one_letter_code
_entity_poly.pdbx_strand_id
1 'polypeptide(L)' 'MQHTCTMFLAGKNATIDGSTIVCREEDYGNAFDPQRFVLGRL' A
#
# COMPACT_ATOMS: atom_id res chain seq x y z
N MET A 1 -18.96 -2.76 -3.11
CA MET A 1 -18.54 -3.55 -1.94
C MET A 1 -17.21 -2.96 -1.48
N GLN A 2 -17.08 -2.55 -0.23
CA GLN A 2 -15.82 -1.98 0.26
C GLN A 2 -14.91 -3.15 0.63
N HIS A 3 -13.73 -3.21 0.02
CA HIS A 3 -12.72 -4.23 0.35
C HIS A 3 -12.04 -3.86 1.68
N THR A 4 -11.72 -4.87 2.48
CA THR A 4 -10.91 -4.67 3.68
C THR A 4 -9.49 -4.30 3.26
N CYS A 5 -8.77 -3.68 4.18
CA CYS A 5 -7.37 -3.36 3.99
C CYS A 5 -6.69 -3.19 5.34
N THR A 6 -5.39 -3.37 5.33
CA THR A 6 -4.54 -3.00 6.46
C THR A 6 -3.60 -1.87 6.06
N MET A 7 -3.47 -0.87 6.93
CA MET A 7 -2.61 0.30 6.71
C MET A 7 -1.45 0.29 7.70
N PHE A 8 -0.27 0.72 7.24
CA PHE A 8 0.89 0.98 8.09
C PHE A 8 1.50 2.35 7.76
N LEU A 9 1.81 3.10 8.82
CA LEU A 9 2.37 4.44 8.75
C LEU A 9 3.57 4.50 9.69
N ALA A 10 4.74 4.85 9.15
CA ALA A 10 5.93 5.14 9.95
C ALA A 10 6.54 6.48 9.55
N GLY A 11 6.58 7.39 10.53
CA GLY A 11 7.28 8.67 10.37
C GLY A 11 8.79 8.48 10.34
N LYS A 12 9.51 9.44 9.77
CA LYS A 12 10.97 9.42 9.60
C LYS A 12 11.80 9.11 10.85
N ASN A 13 11.28 9.36 12.05
CA ASN A 13 11.99 9.08 13.30
C ASN A 13 11.68 7.69 13.87
N ALA A 14 10.78 6.93 13.23
CA ALA A 14 10.36 5.60 13.63
C ALA A 14 10.90 4.49 12.70
N THR A 15 11.51 4.87 11.58
CA THR A 15 12.14 3.95 10.62
C THR A 15 13.65 3.88 10.86
N ILE A 16 14.26 2.75 10.48
CA ILE A 16 15.70 2.50 10.70
C ILE A 16 16.60 3.39 9.85
N ASP A 17 16.12 3.81 8.68
CA ASP A 17 16.88 4.54 7.66
C ASP A 17 16.51 6.02 7.57
N GLY A 18 15.59 6.50 8.41
CA GLY A 18 15.12 7.88 8.38
C GLY A 18 14.11 8.18 7.26
N SER A 19 13.68 7.18 6.48
CA SER A 19 12.66 7.35 5.44
C SER A 19 11.25 7.46 6.05
N THR A 20 10.28 7.98 5.29
CA THR A 20 8.86 7.88 5.68
C THR A 20 8.22 6.73 4.92
N ILE A 21 7.44 5.90 5.61
CA ILE A 21 6.71 4.78 5.02
C ILE A 21 5.21 5.06 5.08
N VAL A 22 4.57 5.02 3.92
CA VAL A 22 3.12 4.99 3.76
C VAL A 22 2.81 3.75 2.90
N CYS A 23 2.20 2.74 3.50
CA CYS A 23 1.84 1.52 2.76
C CYS A 23 0.47 0.98 3.16
N ARG A 24 -0.10 0.20 2.24
CA ARG A 24 -1.43 -0.40 2.30
C ARG A 24 -1.33 -1.81 1.73
N GLU A 25 -1.88 -2.78 2.44
CA GLU A 25 -2.22 -4.06 1.83
C GLU A 25 -3.66 -3.99 1.32
N GLU A 26 -3.84 -4.27 0.04
CA GLU A 26 -5.15 -4.38 -0.60
C GLU A 26 -5.64 -5.82 -0.52
N ASP A 27 -6.51 -6.10 0.46
CA ASP A 27 -7.07 -7.44 0.61
C ASP A 27 -7.95 -7.77 -0.59
N TYR A 28 -7.54 -8.78 -1.36
CA TYR A 28 -8.39 -9.38 -2.36
C TYR A 28 -9.43 -10.29 -1.69
N GLY A 29 -10.67 -10.20 -2.18
CA GLY A 29 -11.75 -11.06 -1.75
C GLY A 29 -11.59 -12.49 -2.30
N ASN A 30 -12.38 -12.83 -3.33
CA ASN A 30 -12.57 -14.24 -3.75
C ASN A 30 -11.94 -14.63 -5.09
N ALA A 31 -11.03 -13.82 -5.66
CA ALA A 31 -10.38 -14.14 -6.94
C ALA A 31 -8.98 -13.54 -7.04
N PHE A 32 -8.12 -14.19 -7.82
CA PHE A 32 -6.78 -13.73 -8.16
C PHE A 32 -6.86 -12.52 -9.10
N ASP A 33 -6.27 -11.39 -8.72
CA ASP A 33 -6.21 -10.18 -9.54
C ASP A 33 -4.77 -9.68 -9.69
N PRO A 34 -4.12 -9.91 -10.85
CA PRO A 34 -2.73 -9.54 -11.06
C PRO A 34 -2.54 -8.01 -11.12
N GLN A 35 -1.74 -7.49 -10.19
CA GLN A 35 -1.46 -6.05 -10.09
C GLN A 35 -0.45 -5.56 -11.13
N ARG A 36 -0.64 -4.32 -11.59
CA ARG A 36 0.26 -3.64 -12.55
C ARG A 36 0.66 -2.27 -12.02
N PHE A 37 1.93 -1.93 -12.14
CA PHE A 37 2.39 -0.55 -12.00
C PHE A 37 2.35 0.14 -13.37
N VAL A 38 1.62 1.24 -13.47
CA VAL A 38 1.46 2.02 -14.71
C VAL A 38 1.77 3.48 -14.41
N LEU A 39 2.59 4.10 -15.25
CA LEU A 39 2.82 5.54 -15.19
C LEU A 39 1.60 6.28 -15.76
N GLY A 40 0.96 7.12 -14.94
CA GLY A 40 -0.12 7.98 -15.38
C GLY A 40 0.39 9.14 -16.25
N ARG A 41 -0.40 9.55 -17.26
CA ARG A 41 -0.22 10.86 -17.90
C ARG A 41 -0.92 11.90 -17.02
N LEU A 42 -0.20 12.97 -16.67
CA LEU A 42 -0.75 14.16 -16.02
C LEU A 42 -1.67 14.92 -17.00
#